data_AF-A0A0Q4CZT0-F1
#
_entry.id   AF-A0A0Q4CZT0-F1
#
_cell.length_a   1.000
_cell.length_b   1.000
_cell.length_c   1.000
_cell.angle_alpha   90.00
_cell.angle_beta   90.00
_cell.angle_gamma   90.00
#
_symmetry.space_group_name_H-M   'P 1'
#
loop_
_entity.id
_entity.type
_entity.pdbx_description
1 polymer ?
#
loop_
_entity_poly.entity_id
_entity_poly.type
_entity_poly.pdbx_seq_one_letter_code
_entity_poly.pdbx_strand_id
1 'polypeptide(L)'
;MKFTVLKTAFAGALLSSTLYWAQASVIEKINKNPKAPFSYAELSVKEGGKWEGNKYIGGTFKNIQELTIPASHTDHSSYIRYEGIGLENNQIGYRLYLDWRNATDIFGKKVNTLVLPEVGQDGFESYHHDSPWGQDILKSGRTIGIGSYGRYDEQNDFIETFKIVKNTSVKVVNEKDRSYAAIDYTGWKTWGDAIDLQSKLTIFNKDRFVKVDLNLSNTISGLCTGIVAIKNIPLKQGISKNKKWAYIATYGQQTLAKKEDNLGMAVFYPLENFDRYVQTKSTHTVVFKKTKSVSYYFLGAWCQEPNGLTTEESFYQDLDKKLEILDKNNQL
;
A
#
# COMPACT_ATOMS: atom_id res chain seq x y z
N MET A 1 54.00 12.01 31.19
CA MET A 1 52.67 11.37 31.17
C MET A 1 51.63 12.38 31.64
N LYS A 2 50.90 13.02 30.71
CA LYS A 2 49.69 13.81 31.04
C LYS A 2 48.66 13.52 29.95
N PHE A 3 47.56 12.89 30.36
CA PHE A 3 46.49 12.43 29.50
C PHE A 3 45.62 13.59 29.03
N THR A 4 45.39 13.65 27.72
CA THR A 4 44.41 14.51 27.08
C THR A 4 43.03 13.85 27.21
N VAL A 5 42.09 14.51 27.89
CA VAL A 5 40.69 14.06 27.94
C VAL A 5 39.95 14.69 26.76
N LEU A 6 39.64 13.86 25.76
CA LEU A 6 38.77 14.21 24.65
C LEU A 6 37.32 14.11 25.12
N LYS A 7 36.59 15.23 25.20
CA LYS A 7 35.13 15.23 25.39
C LYS A 7 34.45 14.96 24.05
N THR A 8 34.07 13.71 23.81
CA THR A 8 33.09 13.35 22.78
C THR A 8 31.70 13.67 23.31
N ALA A 9 31.06 14.70 22.76
CA ALA A 9 29.66 15.01 23.05
C ALA A 9 28.74 13.99 22.35
N PHE A 10 27.97 13.25 23.15
CA PHE A 10 26.85 12.42 22.71
C PHE A 10 25.79 13.29 22.04
N ALA A 11 25.68 13.23 20.71
CA ALA A 11 24.60 13.84 19.93
C ALA A 11 23.62 12.78 19.37
N GLY A 12 23.45 11.65 20.05
CA GLY A 12 22.72 10.48 19.51
C GLY A 12 21.38 10.14 20.17
N ALA A 13 20.98 10.81 21.26
CA ALA A 13 19.84 10.32 22.09
C ALA A 13 18.57 11.20 22.03
N LEU A 14 18.59 12.39 21.41
CA LEU A 14 17.48 13.33 21.44
C LEU A 14 16.56 13.30 20.20
N LEU A 15 16.94 12.61 19.12
CA LEU A 15 16.13 12.50 17.90
C LEU A 15 15.14 11.33 17.92
N SER A 16 15.43 10.25 18.67
CA SER A 16 14.56 9.07 18.71
C SER A 16 13.31 9.31 19.54
N SER A 17 13.41 10.01 20.67
CA SER A 17 12.26 10.24 21.56
C SER A 17 11.16 11.08 20.90
N THR A 18 11.50 12.11 20.12
CA THR A 18 10.52 12.98 19.45
C THR A 18 9.71 12.26 18.38
N LEU A 19 10.27 11.21 17.79
CA LEU A 19 9.65 10.43 16.73
C LEU A 19 8.54 9.52 17.30
N TYR A 20 8.79 8.72 18.34
CA TYR A 20 7.76 7.85 18.93
C TYR A 20 6.47 8.57 19.36
N TRP A 21 6.55 9.81 19.85
CA TRP A 21 5.38 10.58 20.27
C TRP A 21 4.43 10.95 19.14
N ALA A 22 4.92 11.07 17.90
CA ALA A 22 4.12 11.60 16.80
C ALA A 22 2.96 10.66 16.41
N GLN A 23 3.19 9.33 16.27
CA GLN A 23 2.09 8.40 15.95
C GLN A 23 1.13 8.22 17.13
N ALA A 24 1.63 8.11 18.37
CA ALA A 24 0.78 8.00 19.56
C ALA A 24 -0.18 9.20 19.69
N SER A 25 0.31 10.42 19.44
CA SER A 25 -0.54 11.62 19.48
C SER A 25 -1.62 11.64 18.39
N VAL A 26 -1.34 11.10 17.21
CA VAL A 26 -2.31 10.98 16.11
C VAL A 26 -3.39 9.96 16.47
N ILE A 27 -3.00 8.80 17.00
CA ILE A 27 -3.93 7.77 17.47
C ILE A 27 -4.85 8.35 18.56
N GLU A 28 -4.29 9.02 19.58
CA GLU A 28 -5.06 9.63 20.66
C GLU A 28 -6.06 10.67 20.12
N LYS A 29 -5.62 11.51 19.18
CA LYS A 29 -6.49 12.52 18.55
C LYS A 29 -7.66 11.88 17.80
N ILE A 30 -7.41 10.82 17.03
CA ILE A 30 -8.47 10.09 16.30
C ILE A 30 -9.42 9.43 17.30
N ASN A 31 -8.90 8.78 18.34
CA ASN A 31 -9.70 8.09 19.35
C ASN A 31 -10.56 9.04 20.21
N LYS A 32 -10.17 10.31 20.37
CA LYS A 32 -11.01 11.34 21.00
C LYS A 32 -12.25 11.69 20.18
N ASN A 33 -12.23 11.49 18.86
CA ASN A 33 -13.39 11.70 17.99
C ASN A 33 -13.48 10.58 16.92
N PRO A 34 -13.81 9.35 17.33
CA PRO A 34 -13.60 8.15 16.51
C PRO A 34 -14.52 8.06 15.28
N LYS A 35 -15.55 8.92 15.21
CA LYS A 35 -16.47 9.03 14.06
C LYS A 35 -16.14 10.17 13.11
N ALA A 36 -15.18 11.04 13.46
CA ALA A 36 -14.74 12.08 12.54
C ALA A 36 -13.95 11.48 11.36
N PRO A 37 -13.97 12.14 10.19
CA PRO A 37 -13.08 11.79 9.09
C PRO A 37 -11.62 11.77 9.53
N PHE A 38 -10.92 10.69 9.28
CA PHE A 38 -9.48 10.55 9.56
C PHE A 38 -8.76 9.85 8.42
N SER A 39 -7.46 10.11 8.32
CA SER A 39 -6.51 9.29 7.58
C SER A 39 -5.38 8.89 8.52
N TYR A 40 -4.83 7.72 8.32
CA TYR A 40 -3.76 7.19 9.15
C TYR A 40 -2.79 6.34 8.31
N ALA A 41 -1.50 6.52 8.57
CA ALA A 41 -0.43 5.70 8.04
C ALA A 41 0.46 5.27 9.20
N GLU A 42 0.83 4.00 9.24
CA GLU A 42 1.69 3.47 10.28
C GLU A 42 2.71 2.46 9.78
N LEU A 43 3.80 2.39 10.53
CA LEU A 43 4.86 1.42 10.38
C LEU A 43 5.25 0.99 11.79
N SER A 44 5.39 -0.31 12.00
CA SER A 44 5.67 -0.85 13.33
C SER A 44 6.62 -2.04 13.22
N VAL A 45 7.62 -2.08 14.11
CA VAL A 45 8.65 -3.13 14.14
C VAL A 45 8.78 -3.71 15.54
N LYS A 46 9.25 -4.95 15.64
CA LYS A 46 9.55 -5.54 16.95
C LYS A 46 10.84 -5.00 17.54
N GLU A 47 10.77 -4.52 18.77
CA GLU A 47 11.93 -4.16 19.60
C GLU A 47 12.13 -5.14 20.76
N GLY A 48 13.38 -5.34 21.16
CA GLY A 48 13.75 -6.25 22.26
C GLY A 48 13.76 -7.74 21.89
N GLY A 49 13.72 -8.06 20.60
CA GLY A 49 13.93 -9.41 20.07
C GLY A 49 15.33 -9.58 19.48
N LYS A 50 15.52 -10.64 18.68
CA LYS A 50 16.79 -10.91 17.97
C LYS A 50 16.55 -11.60 16.63
N TRP A 51 17.49 -11.42 15.71
CA TRP A 51 17.52 -12.16 14.45
C TRP A 51 18.08 -13.57 14.64
N GLU A 52 17.40 -14.56 14.07
CA GLU A 52 17.85 -15.93 13.89
C GLU A 52 17.69 -16.28 12.40
N GLY A 53 18.78 -16.15 11.64
CA GLY A 53 18.72 -16.17 10.18
C GLY A 53 17.83 -15.03 9.65
N ASN A 54 16.80 -15.38 8.89
CA ASN A 54 15.85 -14.42 8.32
C ASN A 54 14.58 -14.25 9.17
N LYS A 55 14.55 -14.76 10.41
CA LYS A 55 13.41 -14.61 11.33
C LYS A 55 13.78 -13.74 12.52
N TYR A 56 12.84 -12.92 12.96
CA TYR A 56 12.98 -12.11 14.17
C TYR A 56 12.16 -12.69 15.31
N ILE A 57 12.84 -13.15 16.35
CA ILE A 57 12.29 -13.91 17.46
C ILE A 57 12.18 -13.04 18.71
N GLY A 58 11.04 -13.15 19.41
CA GLY A 58 10.72 -12.34 20.59
C GLY A 58 10.41 -10.88 20.26
N GLY A 59 10.50 -10.01 21.26
CA GLY A 59 10.24 -8.58 21.15
C GLY A 59 8.76 -8.20 21.11
N THR A 60 8.51 -6.89 21.13
CA THR A 60 7.16 -6.28 21.10
C THR A 60 7.09 -5.22 20.02
N PHE A 61 5.94 -5.11 19.36
CA PHE A 61 5.77 -4.15 18.28
C PHE A 61 5.74 -2.72 18.82
N LYS A 62 6.46 -1.84 18.12
CA LYS A 62 6.45 -0.40 18.37
C LYS A 62 6.36 0.36 17.06
N ASN A 63 5.47 1.35 17.07
CA ASN A 63 5.28 2.28 15.99
C ASN A 63 6.51 3.19 15.82
N ILE A 64 6.98 3.30 14.58
CA ILE A 64 8.13 4.11 14.15
C ILE A 64 7.75 4.90 12.88
N GLN A 65 8.39 6.04 12.65
CA GLN A 65 8.11 6.86 11.46
C GLN A 65 8.96 6.48 10.26
N GLU A 66 10.14 5.92 10.47
CA GLU A 66 11.09 5.65 9.41
C GLU A 66 11.85 4.35 9.67
N LEU A 67 12.16 3.63 8.60
CA LEU A 67 12.89 2.38 8.64
C LEU A 67 13.74 2.26 7.39
N THR A 68 15.02 1.95 7.55
CA THR A 68 15.79 1.32 6.47
C THR A 68 15.70 -0.18 6.67
N ILE A 69 15.19 -0.89 5.66
CA ILE A 69 14.90 -2.31 5.76
C ILE A 69 16.21 -3.07 5.95
N PRO A 70 16.37 -3.85 7.03
CA PRO A 70 17.60 -4.61 7.25
C PRO A 70 17.73 -5.73 6.23
N ALA A 71 18.95 -6.04 5.80
CA ALA A 71 19.21 -7.07 4.79
C ALA A 71 18.69 -8.47 5.15
N SER A 72 18.52 -8.78 6.45
CA SER A 72 17.94 -10.04 6.93
C SER A 72 16.42 -10.12 6.73
N HIS A 73 15.74 -9.01 6.42
CA HIS A 73 14.30 -8.98 6.22
C HIS A 73 13.91 -9.56 4.86
N THR A 74 13.07 -10.59 4.92
CA THR A 74 12.33 -11.20 3.81
C THR A 74 10.88 -11.44 4.23
N ASP A 75 10.07 -11.99 3.32
CA ASP A 75 8.75 -12.54 3.65
C ASP A 75 8.81 -13.45 4.90
N HIS A 76 7.79 -13.34 5.74
CA HIS A 76 7.61 -14.10 6.98
C HIS A 76 8.71 -13.88 8.04
N SER A 77 9.48 -12.78 7.97
CA SER A 77 10.50 -12.46 8.98
C SER A 77 9.93 -12.17 10.37
N SER A 78 8.65 -11.82 10.49
CA SER A 78 8.00 -11.39 11.75
C SER A 78 8.59 -10.13 12.40
N TYR A 79 9.45 -9.39 11.71
CA TYR A 79 10.09 -8.17 12.20
C TYR A 79 9.18 -6.94 12.09
N ILE A 80 8.58 -6.74 10.91
CA ILE A 80 7.64 -5.66 10.62
C ILE A 80 6.22 -6.19 10.87
N ARG A 81 5.39 -5.44 11.59
CA ARG A 81 4.01 -5.86 11.91
C ARG A 81 3.21 -6.05 10.63
N TYR A 82 2.44 -7.14 10.57
CA TYR A 82 1.73 -7.64 9.38
C TYR A 82 2.56 -7.60 8.08
N GLU A 83 3.90 -7.59 8.18
CA GLU A 83 4.87 -7.57 7.07
C GLU A 83 4.99 -6.29 6.25
N GLY A 84 4.42 -5.17 6.71
CA GLY A 84 4.36 -4.00 5.83
C GLY A 84 3.98 -2.68 6.48
N ILE A 85 3.55 -1.76 5.62
CA ILE A 85 2.99 -0.46 5.99
C ILE A 85 1.47 -0.57 6.00
N GLY A 86 0.84 -0.01 7.03
CA GLY A 86 -0.61 0.15 7.09
C GLY A 86 -1.05 1.54 6.64
N LEU A 87 -2.09 1.62 5.81
CA LEU A 87 -2.81 2.85 5.47
C LEU A 87 -4.28 2.65 5.81
N GLU A 88 -4.92 3.60 6.50
CA GLU A 88 -6.31 3.46 6.92
C GLU A 88 -7.06 4.79 6.90
N ASN A 89 -8.35 4.73 6.59
CA ASN A 89 -9.32 5.77 6.94
C ASN A 89 -10.61 5.13 7.47
N ASN A 90 -11.67 5.93 7.61
CA ASN A 90 -12.96 5.44 8.11
C ASN A 90 -13.55 4.27 7.30
N GLN A 91 -13.20 4.12 6.02
CA GLN A 91 -13.86 3.20 5.11
C GLN A 91 -13.05 1.92 4.85
N ILE A 92 -11.73 2.03 4.83
CA ILE A 92 -10.86 0.94 4.37
C ILE A 92 -9.49 1.00 5.02
N GLY A 93 -8.85 -0.17 5.12
CA GLY A 93 -7.42 -0.29 5.38
C GLY A 93 -6.72 -0.97 4.20
N TYR A 94 -5.44 -0.67 4.04
CA TYR A 94 -4.54 -1.32 3.10
C TYR A 94 -3.24 -1.69 3.80
N ARG A 95 -2.63 -2.78 3.34
CA ARG A 95 -1.25 -3.13 3.63
C ARG A 95 -0.45 -3.07 2.36
N LEU A 96 0.73 -2.45 2.39
CA LEU A 96 1.77 -2.67 1.38
C LEU A 96 2.90 -3.49 1.99
N TYR A 97 3.21 -4.66 1.41
CA TYR A 97 4.35 -5.48 1.84
C TYR A 97 5.66 -4.75 1.61
N LEU A 98 6.57 -4.87 2.57
CA LEU A 98 7.91 -4.26 2.53
C LEU A 98 9.03 -5.25 2.17
N ASP A 99 8.66 -6.41 1.63
CA ASP A 99 9.60 -7.38 1.08
C ASP A 99 9.56 -7.42 -0.45
N TRP A 100 10.22 -8.44 -1.03
CA TRP A 100 10.34 -8.64 -2.47
C TRP A 100 8.99 -8.72 -3.21
N ARG A 101 7.89 -9.04 -2.54
CA ARG A 101 6.55 -9.09 -3.13
C ARG A 101 6.09 -7.71 -3.55
N ASN A 102 6.32 -6.69 -2.71
CA ASN A 102 5.78 -5.34 -2.87
C ASN A 102 4.29 -5.35 -3.30
N ALA A 103 3.48 -6.25 -2.74
CA ALA A 103 2.07 -6.33 -3.08
C ALA A 103 1.24 -5.44 -2.14
N THR A 104 0.10 -4.97 -2.62
CA THR A 104 -0.87 -4.27 -1.77
C THR A 104 -2.07 -5.17 -1.50
N ASP A 105 -2.33 -5.46 -0.23
CA ASP A 105 -3.54 -6.16 0.23
C ASP A 105 -4.56 -5.19 0.81
N ILE A 106 -5.79 -5.67 1.01
CA ILE A 106 -6.92 -4.89 1.51
C ILE A 106 -7.31 -5.41 2.88
N PHE A 107 -7.30 -4.53 3.88
CA PHE A 107 -7.94 -4.77 5.16
C PHE A 107 -9.38 -4.24 5.10
N GLY A 108 -10.31 -5.17 4.92
CA GLY A 108 -11.74 -4.87 4.87
C GLY A 108 -12.25 -4.57 6.26
N LYS A 109 -13.00 -3.47 6.41
CA LYS A 109 -13.49 -3.01 7.72
C LYS A 109 -15.00 -3.20 7.84
N LYS A 110 -15.46 -3.63 9.01
CA LYS A 110 -16.88 -3.65 9.44
C LYS A 110 -17.24 -2.47 10.36
N VAL A 111 -16.25 -1.62 10.66
CA VAL A 111 -16.37 -0.46 11.55
C VAL A 111 -15.81 0.77 10.85
N ASN A 112 -16.21 1.96 11.32
CA ASN A 112 -15.73 3.24 10.78
C ASN A 112 -14.72 3.96 11.67
N THR A 113 -14.26 3.30 12.73
CA THR A 113 -13.25 3.77 13.68
C THR A 113 -11.85 3.32 13.26
N LEU A 114 -10.81 3.84 13.91
CA LEU A 114 -9.42 3.41 13.73
C LEU A 114 -9.23 1.96 14.20
N VAL A 115 -8.54 1.12 13.42
CA VAL A 115 -8.30 -0.30 13.73
C VAL A 115 -6.83 -0.70 13.66
N LEU A 116 -6.06 -0.11 12.74
CA LEU A 116 -4.68 -0.54 12.44
C LEU A 116 -3.76 -0.66 13.66
N PRO A 117 -3.80 0.22 14.68
CA PRO A 117 -2.96 0.06 15.87
C PRO A 117 -3.10 -1.28 16.58
N GLU A 118 -4.27 -1.93 16.48
CA GLU A 118 -4.58 -3.20 17.15
C GLU A 118 -4.35 -4.43 16.26
N VAL A 119 -4.21 -4.25 14.94
CA VAL A 119 -4.11 -5.36 13.96
C VAL A 119 -2.75 -6.07 14.06
N GLY A 120 -2.74 -7.40 14.19
CA GLY A 120 -1.52 -8.21 14.16
C GLY A 120 -0.61 -8.04 15.38
N GLN A 121 -1.17 -7.61 16.52
CA GLN A 121 -0.47 -7.57 17.81
C GLN A 121 -0.36 -8.96 18.47
N ASP A 122 -1.30 -9.84 18.14
CA ASP A 122 -1.59 -11.12 18.81
C ASP A 122 -1.19 -12.34 17.97
N GLY A 123 -0.16 -12.20 17.14
CA GLY A 123 0.39 -13.28 16.31
C GLY A 123 0.36 -12.93 14.82
N PHE A 124 1.02 -13.78 14.04
CA PHE A 124 1.24 -13.52 12.61
C PHE A 124 -0.03 -13.73 11.76
N GLU A 125 -0.98 -14.57 12.21
CA GLU A 125 -2.15 -14.97 11.41
C GLU A 125 -3.47 -14.31 11.83
N SER A 126 -3.53 -13.63 12.98
CA SER A 126 -4.81 -13.21 13.59
C SER A 126 -5.66 -12.32 12.68
N TYR A 127 -5.03 -11.43 11.93
CA TYR A 127 -5.70 -10.50 11.02
C TYR A 127 -6.22 -11.16 9.73
N HIS A 128 -5.85 -12.42 9.44
CA HIS A 128 -6.43 -13.20 8.34
C HIS A 128 -7.78 -13.84 8.69
N HIS A 129 -8.24 -13.69 9.95
CA HIS A 129 -9.45 -14.31 10.44
C HIS A 129 -10.53 -13.28 10.75
N ASP A 130 -11.79 -13.70 10.59
CA ASP A 130 -12.94 -12.83 10.76
C ASP A 130 -12.98 -12.25 12.19
N SER A 131 -12.91 -10.93 12.29
CA SER A 131 -12.93 -10.20 13.55
C SER A 131 -14.08 -9.18 13.58
N PRO A 132 -14.43 -8.62 14.77
CA PRO A 132 -15.44 -7.57 14.86
C PRO A 132 -15.09 -6.32 14.04
N TRP A 133 -13.79 -6.00 13.91
CA TRP A 133 -13.34 -4.86 13.12
C TRP A 133 -13.32 -5.14 11.61
N GLY A 134 -13.18 -6.40 11.18
CA GLY A 134 -12.82 -6.76 9.82
C GLY A 134 -11.80 -7.89 9.74
N GLN A 135 -11.09 -7.98 8.61
CA GLN A 135 -9.95 -8.88 8.40
C GLN A 135 -9.17 -8.46 7.12
N ASP A 136 -8.07 -9.14 6.84
CA ASP A 136 -7.44 -9.15 5.52
C ASP A 136 -8.30 -9.92 4.51
N ILE A 137 -8.77 -9.22 3.49
CA ILE A 137 -9.78 -9.72 2.56
C ILE A 137 -9.23 -9.99 1.16
N LEU A 138 -7.95 -9.72 0.88
CA LEU A 138 -7.39 -9.92 -0.46
C LEU A 138 -6.21 -10.89 -0.42
N LYS A 139 -6.31 -11.96 -1.22
CA LYS A 139 -5.16 -12.83 -1.49
C LYS A 139 -4.41 -12.35 -2.71
N SER A 140 -3.39 -11.52 -2.54
CA SER A 140 -2.51 -11.16 -3.65
C SER A 140 -1.71 -12.36 -4.17
N GLY A 141 -1.32 -13.31 -3.32
CA GLY A 141 -0.55 -14.49 -3.76
C GLY A 141 0.76 -14.10 -4.43
N ARG A 142 1.00 -14.57 -5.67
CA ARG A 142 2.19 -14.18 -6.47
C ARG A 142 1.94 -12.98 -7.38
N THR A 143 0.98 -12.12 -7.06
CA THR A 143 0.66 -10.90 -7.80
C THR A 143 1.21 -9.66 -7.11
N ILE A 144 0.99 -8.50 -7.72
CA ILE A 144 1.24 -7.18 -7.11
C ILE A 144 0.09 -6.70 -6.21
N GLY A 145 -0.97 -7.50 -6.02
CA GLY A 145 -2.15 -7.07 -5.26
C GLY A 145 -2.93 -5.94 -5.96
N ILE A 146 -3.49 -5.01 -5.19
CA ILE A 146 -4.27 -3.88 -5.73
C ILE A 146 -3.44 -2.59 -5.83
N GLY A 147 -3.27 -2.08 -7.04
CA GLY A 147 -2.68 -0.77 -7.27
C GLY A 147 -1.21 -0.64 -6.86
N SER A 148 -0.54 -1.74 -6.50
CA SER A 148 0.92 -1.72 -6.40
C SER A 148 1.56 -1.62 -7.78
N TYR A 149 2.88 -1.65 -7.83
CA TYR A 149 3.66 -1.32 -9.01
C TYR A 149 4.81 -2.29 -9.21
N GLY A 150 5.25 -2.39 -10.46
CA GLY A 150 6.35 -3.26 -10.87
C GLY A 150 6.77 -2.98 -12.31
N ARG A 151 7.49 -3.93 -12.92
CA ARG A 151 7.89 -3.85 -14.33
C ARG A 151 7.40 -5.09 -15.07
N TYR A 152 6.48 -4.91 -16.01
CA TYR A 152 5.98 -5.96 -16.88
C TYR A 152 7.06 -6.45 -17.83
N ASP A 153 7.37 -7.74 -17.75
CA ASP A 153 8.23 -8.49 -18.66
C ASP A 153 7.37 -9.12 -19.76
N GLU A 154 7.38 -8.47 -20.92
CA GLU A 154 6.63 -8.92 -22.11
C GLU A 154 7.12 -10.26 -22.65
N GLN A 155 8.38 -10.64 -22.44
CA GLN A 155 8.92 -11.89 -22.98
C GLN A 155 8.40 -13.12 -22.22
N ASN A 156 8.21 -12.96 -20.90
CA ASN A 156 7.86 -14.04 -20.00
C ASN A 156 6.44 -13.91 -19.41
N ASP A 157 5.70 -12.88 -19.81
CA ASP A 157 4.33 -12.58 -19.40
C ASP A 157 4.12 -12.54 -17.87
N PHE A 158 4.98 -11.79 -17.18
CA PHE A 158 4.88 -11.62 -15.73
C PHE A 158 5.33 -10.23 -15.29
N ILE A 159 5.01 -9.85 -14.05
CA ILE A 159 5.42 -8.58 -13.47
C ILE A 159 6.61 -8.82 -12.54
N GLU A 160 7.76 -8.22 -12.85
CA GLU A 160 8.88 -8.15 -11.92
C GLU A 160 8.57 -7.15 -10.80
N THR A 161 8.77 -7.61 -9.57
CA THR A 161 8.62 -6.83 -8.35
C THR A 161 10.01 -6.48 -7.79
N PHE A 162 10.11 -6.24 -6.49
CA PHE A 162 11.29 -5.69 -5.83
C PHE A 162 12.22 -6.79 -5.29
N LYS A 163 12.45 -7.84 -6.08
CA LYS A 163 13.30 -8.98 -5.70
C LYS A 163 14.77 -8.61 -5.50
N ILE A 164 15.30 -7.73 -6.33
CA ILE A 164 16.68 -7.27 -6.26
C ILE A 164 16.67 -5.76 -6.09
N VAL A 165 16.90 -5.30 -4.87
CA VAL A 165 17.02 -3.88 -4.50
C VAL A 165 18.22 -3.77 -3.58
N LYS A 166 19.08 -2.77 -3.80
CA LYS A 166 20.28 -2.57 -2.98
C LYS A 166 19.92 -2.09 -1.58
N ASN A 167 18.96 -1.17 -1.48
CA ASN A 167 18.49 -0.60 -0.23
C ASN A 167 17.03 -0.14 -0.37
N THR A 168 16.22 -0.39 0.66
CA THR A 168 14.86 0.12 0.75
C THR A 168 14.74 0.95 2.02
N SER A 169 14.35 2.21 1.89
CA SER A 169 14.07 3.10 3.03
C SER A 169 12.62 3.56 2.98
N VAL A 170 11.97 3.60 4.13
CA VAL A 170 10.53 3.83 4.28
C VAL A 170 10.31 4.95 5.28
N LYS A 171 9.32 5.80 5.01
CA LYS A 171 8.82 6.81 5.92
C LYS A 171 7.30 6.89 5.89
N VAL A 172 6.67 7.02 7.06
CA VAL A 172 5.23 7.27 7.19
C VAL A 172 4.97 8.65 7.83
N VAL A 173 3.98 9.36 7.31
CA VAL A 173 3.60 10.70 7.75
C VAL A 173 2.08 10.82 7.86
N ASN A 174 1.62 11.45 8.93
CA ASN A 174 0.22 11.73 9.20
C ASN A 174 0.00 13.24 9.23
N GLU A 175 -0.77 13.76 8.28
CA GLU A 175 -1.18 15.16 8.22
C GLU A 175 -2.66 15.28 8.65
N LYS A 176 -3.21 16.50 8.58
CA LYS A 176 -4.60 16.76 9.01
C LYS A 176 -5.63 16.01 8.16
N ASP A 177 -5.49 16.06 6.84
CA ASP A 177 -6.51 15.60 5.89
C ASP A 177 -6.04 14.43 5.00
N ARG A 178 -4.79 13.99 5.18
CA ARG A 178 -4.19 12.86 4.48
C ARG A 178 -3.04 12.27 5.28
N SER A 179 -2.71 11.02 4.98
CA SER A 179 -1.54 10.33 5.50
C SER A 179 -0.85 9.61 4.35
N TYR A 180 0.45 9.40 4.45
CA TYR A 180 1.17 8.74 3.36
C TYR A 180 2.36 7.93 3.83
N ALA A 181 2.68 6.95 3.00
CA ALA A 181 3.93 6.22 3.00
C ALA A 181 4.81 6.72 1.85
N ALA A 182 6.07 6.99 2.12
CA ALA A 182 7.09 7.28 1.12
C ALA A 182 8.16 6.19 1.20
N ILE A 183 8.50 5.58 0.06
CA ILE A 183 9.45 4.47 -0.02
C ILE A 183 10.45 4.74 -1.12
N ASP A 184 11.73 4.69 -0.76
CA ASP A 184 12.86 4.85 -1.65
C ASP A 184 13.51 3.47 -1.89
N TYR A 185 13.38 2.96 -3.12
CA TYR A 185 14.06 1.76 -3.59
C TYR A 185 15.32 2.16 -4.36
N THR A 186 16.48 1.99 -3.75
CA THR A 186 17.77 2.28 -4.37
C THR A 186 18.30 1.05 -5.10
N GLY A 187 18.72 1.21 -6.35
CA GLY A 187 19.31 0.16 -7.17
C GLY A 187 18.37 -1.02 -7.41
N TRP A 188 17.08 -0.76 -7.65
CA TRP A 188 16.12 -1.76 -8.11
C TRP A 188 16.57 -2.30 -9.47
N LYS A 189 16.82 -3.61 -9.52
CA LYS A 189 17.33 -4.31 -10.69
C LYS A 189 16.30 -5.31 -11.20
N THR A 190 15.90 -5.12 -12.45
CA THR A 190 15.24 -6.15 -13.24
C THR A 190 16.18 -6.58 -14.38
N TRP A 191 15.84 -6.32 -15.63
CA TRP A 191 16.73 -6.44 -16.79
C TRP A 191 17.28 -5.08 -17.22
N GLY A 192 18.46 -5.09 -17.85
CA GLY A 192 19.20 -3.86 -18.16
C GLY A 192 19.79 -3.24 -16.90
N ASP A 193 20.02 -1.93 -16.88
CA ASP A 193 20.63 -1.23 -15.75
C ASP A 193 19.73 -1.16 -14.52
N ALA A 194 20.34 -1.12 -13.33
CA ALA A 194 19.61 -0.84 -12.09
C ALA A 194 19.16 0.63 -12.07
N ILE A 195 17.99 0.89 -11.49
CA ILE A 195 17.43 2.23 -11.34
C ILE A 195 16.99 2.49 -9.91
N ASP A 196 16.83 3.75 -9.55
CA ASP A 196 16.15 4.10 -8.31
C ASP A 196 14.67 4.37 -8.59
N LEU A 197 13.79 3.93 -7.68
CA LEU A 197 12.36 4.20 -7.73
C LEU A 197 11.91 4.74 -6.37
N GLN A 198 11.29 5.91 -6.39
CA GLN A 198 10.60 6.50 -5.25
C GLN A 198 9.11 6.31 -5.44
N SER A 199 8.43 5.81 -4.41
CA SER A 199 6.98 5.69 -4.39
C SER A 199 6.38 6.47 -3.22
N LYS A 200 5.21 7.06 -3.45
CA LYS A 200 4.41 7.69 -2.40
C LYS A 200 2.97 7.20 -2.50
N LEU A 201 2.50 6.50 -1.47
CA LEU A 201 1.11 6.05 -1.35
C LEU A 201 0.39 6.97 -0.36
N THR A 202 -0.57 7.75 -0.83
CA THR A 202 -1.30 8.73 -0.03
C THR A 202 -2.75 8.30 0.14
N ILE A 203 -3.18 8.09 1.38
CA ILE A 203 -4.57 7.88 1.76
C ILE A 203 -5.17 9.18 2.30
N PHE A 204 -6.43 9.45 1.99
CA PHE A 204 -7.12 10.67 2.39
C PHE A 204 -8.17 10.38 3.47
N ASN A 205 -8.58 11.41 4.21
CA ASN A 205 -9.67 11.31 5.18
C ASN A 205 -11.06 11.23 4.53
N LYS A 206 -11.13 10.78 3.28
CA LYS A 206 -12.34 10.63 2.48
C LYS A 206 -12.16 9.47 1.52
N ASP A 207 -13.29 8.86 1.16
CA ASP A 207 -13.38 7.84 0.12
C ASP A 207 -12.46 6.63 0.37
N ARG A 208 -12.36 5.71 -0.60
CA ARG A 208 -11.58 4.47 -0.46
C ARG A 208 -10.23 4.54 -1.18
N PHE A 209 -9.95 5.62 -1.89
CA PHE A 209 -8.82 5.65 -2.81
C PHE A 209 -7.50 6.00 -2.15
N VAL A 210 -6.45 5.41 -2.70
CA VAL A 210 -5.06 5.77 -2.44
C VAL A 210 -4.48 6.33 -3.73
N LYS A 211 -3.82 7.48 -3.63
CA LYS A 211 -3.01 8.04 -4.72
C LYS A 211 -1.63 7.42 -4.66
N VAL A 212 -1.13 6.95 -5.79
CA VAL A 212 0.25 6.47 -5.94
C VAL A 212 0.99 7.42 -6.86
N ASP A 213 2.11 7.96 -6.37
CA ASP A 213 3.07 8.72 -7.17
C ASP A 213 4.36 7.90 -7.28
N LEU A 214 4.83 7.66 -8.50
CA LEU A 214 6.09 6.98 -8.78
C LEU A 214 7.05 7.93 -9.49
N ASN A 215 8.30 7.99 -9.03
CA ASN A 215 9.38 8.75 -9.65
C ASN A 215 10.63 7.87 -9.79
N LEU A 216 11.21 7.85 -10.97
CA LEU A 216 12.31 6.97 -11.34
C LEU A 216 13.54 7.80 -11.73
N SER A 217 14.74 7.32 -11.41
CA SER A 217 15.99 7.97 -11.82
C SER A 217 16.14 8.04 -13.36
N ASN A 218 15.66 7.00 -14.05
CA ASN A 218 15.78 6.81 -15.50
C ASN A 218 14.43 6.40 -16.10
N THR A 219 14.23 6.69 -17.40
CA THR A 219 13.04 6.21 -18.10
C THR A 219 13.16 4.70 -18.37
N ILE A 220 12.13 3.93 -18.00
CA ILE A 220 12.06 2.49 -18.29
C ILE A 220 10.80 2.16 -19.08
N SER A 221 10.88 1.13 -19.93
CA SER A 221 9.71 0.49 -20.50
C SER A 221 9.17 -0.57 -19.53
N GLY A 222 7.86 -0.77 -19.58
CA GLY A 222 7.18 -1.83 -18.82
C GLY A 222 6.79 -1.43 -17.41
N LEU A 223 7.04 -0.19 -16.94
CA LEU A 223 6.49 0.27 -15.66
C LEU A 223 4.97 0.04 -15.66
N CYS A 224 4.44 -0.62 -14.64
CA CYS A 224 3.05 -1.03 -14.62
C CYS A 224 2.44 -0.97 -13.22
N THR A 225 1.10 -1.00 -13.21
CA THR A 225 0.26 -1.24 -12.03
C THR A 225 -0.88 -2.19 -12.42
N GLY A 226 -1.75 -2.56 -11.49
CA GLY A 226 -2.85 -3.46 -11.80
C GLY A 226 -3.72 -3.83 -10.61
N ILE A 227 -4.61 -4.78 -10.87
CA ILE A 227 -5.43 -5.44 -9.85
C ILE A 227 -5.34 -6.96 -10.05
N VAL A 228 -5.59 -7.72 -8.99
CA VAL A 228 -5.58 -9.19 -9.05
C VAL A 228 -6.62 -9.67 -10.07
N ALA A 229 -6.23 -10.58 -10.95
CA ALA A 229 -7.13 -11.25 -11.89
C ALA A 229 -7.66 -12.54 -11.23
N ILE A 230 -8.96 -12.57 -10.94
CA ILE A 230 -9.64 -13.71 -10.33
C ILE A 230 -10.45 -14.44 -11.39
N LYS A 231 -10.36 -15.77 -11.39
CA LYS A 231 -11.05 -16.64 -12.35
C LYS A 231 -12.56 -16.37 -12.31
N ASN A 232 -13.17 -16.24 -13.49
CA ASN A 232 -14.60 -15.99 -13.70
C ASN A 232 -15.12 -14.64 -13.17
N ILE A 233 -14.25 -13.70 -12.81
CA ILE A 233 -14.64 -12.32 -12.51
C ILE A 233 -14.29 -11.46 -13.74
N PRO A 234 -15.28 -10.85 -14.42
CA PRO A 234 -15.02 -10.06 -15.61
C PRO A 234 -14.33 -8.73 -15.27
N LEU A 235 -13.43 -8.29 -16.15
CA LEU A 235 -12.89 -6.94 -16.13
C LEU A 235 -13.89 -5.97 -16.76
N LYS A 236 -14.06 -4.81 -16.15
CA LYS A 236 -14.70 -3.63 -16.74
C LYS A 236 -13.72 -2.49 -16.90
N GLN A 237 -13.94 -1.68 -17.92
CA GLN A 237 -13.16 -0.47 -18.21
C GLN A 237 -14.08 0.72 -18.39
N GLY A 238 -13.60 1.90 -18.01
CA GLY A 238 -14.28 3.17 -18.22
C GLY A 238 -13.29 4.25 -18.64
N ILE A 239 -13.75 5.23 -19.43
CA ILE A 239 -12.95 6.35 -19.92
C ILE A 239 -13.72 7.65 -19.65
N SER A 240 -13.03 8.64 -19.09
CA SER A 240 -13.55 10.01 -18.87
C SER A 240 -13.96 10.70 -20.18
N LYS A 241 -14.89 11.67 -20.10
CA LYS A 241 -15.43 12.36 -21.28
C LYS A 241 -14.36 13.11 -22.07
N ASN A 242 -13.40 13.73 -21.38
CA ASN A 242 -12.27 14.43 -21.96
C ASN A 242 -11.12 13.50 -22.42
N LYS A 243 -11.25 12.19 -22.23
CA LYS A 243 -10.26 11.16 -22.58
C LYS A 243 -8.88 11.37 -21.94
N LYS A 244 -8.81 11.97 -20.75
CA LYS A 244 -7.56 12.12 -19.98
C LYS A 244 -7.35 11.01 -18.96
N TRP A 245 -8.42 10.46 -18.42
CA TRP A 245 -8.39 9.38 -17.42
C TRP A 245 -9.21 8.18 -17.84
N ALA A 246 -8.79 7.01 -17.39
CA ALA A 246 -9.51 5.75 -17.54
C ALA A 246 -9.42 4.93 -16.24
N TYR A 247 -10.26 3.90 -16.11
CA TYR A 247 -10.09 2.87 -15.09
C TYR A 247 -10.12 1.45 -15.67
N ILE A 248 -9.48 0.53 -14.96
CA ILE A 248 -9.81 -0.90 -14.99
C ILE A 248 -10.43 -1.27 -13.65
N ALA A 249 -11.42 -2.17 -13.64
CA ALA A 249 -12.11 -2.57 -12.43
C ALA A 249 -12.68 -3.98 -12.50
N THR A 250 -12.81 -4.63 -11.36
CA THR A 250 -13.54 -5.90 -11.18
C THR A 250 -14.51 -5.79 -10.02
N TYR A 251 -15.60 -6.55 -10.06
CA TYR A 251 -16.55 -6.67 -8.96
C TYR A 251 -17.09 -8.10 -8.87
N GLY A 252 -17.22 -8.63 -7.66
CA GLY A 252 -17.86 -9.92 -7.41
C GLY A 252 -17.25 -10.67 -6.23
N GLN A 253 -17.45 -11.99 -6.19
CA GLN A 253 -16.95 -12.88 -5.15
C GLN A 253 -15.44 -13.10 -5.30
N GLN A 254 -14.66 -12.11 -4.87
CA GLN A 254 -13.19 -12.07 -5.01
C GLN A 254 -12.47 -11.72 -3.70
N THR A 255 -13.10 -12.04 -2.56
CA THR A 255 -12.57 -11.80 -1.21
C THR A 255 -12.18 -13.10 -0.51
N LEU A 256 -11.26 -13.01 0.45
CA LEU A 256 -10.93 -14.10 1.38
C LEU A 256 -11.90 -14.23 2.55
N ALA A 257 -12.78 -13.25 2.78
CA ALA A 257 -13.61 -13.18 3.97
C ALA A 257 -14.68 -14.29 4.02
N LYS A 258 -15.76 -14.10 3.27
CA LYS A 258 -16.81 -15.10 3.06
C LYS A 258 -17.03 -15.26 1.57
N LYS A 259 -17.39 -16.46 1.14
CA LYS A 259 -17.50 -16.79 -0.29
C LYS A 259 -18.58 -15.96 -0.98
N GLU A 260 -19.64 -15.62 -0.25
CA GLU A 260 -20.77 -14.82 -0.71
C GLU A 260 -20.50 -13.30 -0.71
N ASP A 261 -19.48 -12.84 0.01
CA ASP A 261 -19.16 -11.43 0.08
C ASP A 261 -18.60 -10.95 -1.26
N ASN A 262 -19.00 -9.73 -1.66
CA ASN A 262 -18.48 -9.08 -2.84
C ASN A 262 -17.40 -8.07 -2.49
N LEU A 263 -16.40 -7.97 -3.36
CA LEU A 263 -15.35 -6.98 -3.32
C LEU A 263 -15.27 -6.31 -4.70
N GLY A 264 -15.25 -4.98 -4.73
CA GLY A 264 -14.87 -4.19 -5.89
C GLY A 264 -13.40 -3.80 -5.80
N MET A 265 -12.68 -3.83 -6.92
CA MET A 265 -11.32 -3.31 -7.04
C MET A 265 -11.21 -2.44 -8.29
N ALA A 266 -10.51 -1.32 -8.20
CA ALA A 266 -10.31 -0.43 -9.33
C ALA A 266 -8.94 0.26 -9.30
N VAL A 267 -8.41 0.54 -10.49
CA VAL A 267 -7.26 1.43 -10.70
C VAL A 267 -7.63 2.47 -11.74
N PHE A 268 -7.48 3.75 -11.40
CA PHE A 268 -7.64 4.90 -12.29
C PHE A 268 -6.28 5.40 -12.74
N TYR A 269 -6.08 5.57 -14.04
CA TYR A 269 -4.79 5.96 -14.62
C TYR A 269 -4.96 7.01 -15.73
N PRO A 270 -3.94 7.88 -15.92
CA PRO A 270 -3.97 8.88 -16.96
C PRO A 270 -3.65 8.25 -18.33
N LEU A 271 -4.49 8.56 -19.33
CA LEU A 271 -4.36 8.04 -20.69
C LEU A 271 -3.13 8.58 -21.42
N GLU A 272 -2.58 9.72 -21.01
CA GLU A 272 -1.33 10.23 -21.58
C GLU A 272 -0.14 9.29 -21.30
N ASN A 273 -0.13 8.64 -20.14
CA ASN A 273 0.89 7.66 -19.75
C ASN A 273 0.53 6.22 -20.12
N PHE A 274 -0.70 5.94 -20.56
CA PHE A 274 -1.15 4.58 -20.87
C PHE A 274 -0.52 4.05 -22.16
N ASP A 275 0.15 2.90 -22.11
CA ASP A 275 0.62 2.17 -23.30
C ASP A 275 -0.42 1.14 -23.74
N ARG A 276 -0.68 0.15 -22.87
CA ARG A 276 -1.61 -0.95 -23.15
C ARG A 276 -2.09 -1.64 -21.88
N TYR A 277 -3.18 -2.38 -22.04
CA TYR A 277 -3.68 -3.31 -21.05
C TYR A 277 -3.20 -4.73 -21.39
N VAL A 278 -2.80 -5.49 -20.37
CA VAL A 278 -2.43 -6.90 -20.48
C VAL A 278 -3.05 -7.69 -19.33
N GLN A 279 -3.61 -8.86 -19.62
CA GLN A 279 -3.96 -9.83 -18.57
C GLN A 279 -2.86 -10.87 -18.47
N THR A 280 -2.05 -10.79 -17.41
CA THR A 280 -1.16 -11.90 -17.03
C THR A 280 -2.00 -13.00 -16.38
N LYS A 281 -1.39 -14.15 -16.07
CA LYS A 281 -2.08 -15.28 -15.42
C LYS A 281 -2.87 -14.91 -14.15
N SER A 282 -2.44 -13.87 -13.43
CA SER A 282 -3.00 -13.52 -12.13
C SER A 282 -3.18 -12.01 -11.90
N THR A 283 -2.92 -11.16 -12.90
CA THR A 283 -3.03 -9.69 -12.76
C THR A 283 -3.62 -9.05 -14.01
N HIS A 284 -4.67 -8.24 -13.84
CA HIS A 284 -5.11 -7.26 -14.83
C HIS A 284 -4.16 -6.07 -14.77
N THR A 285 -3.37 -5.88 -15.82
CA THR A 285 -2.17 -5.04 -15.81
C THR A 285 -2.35 -3.84 -16.72
N VAL A 286 -2.07 -2.66 -16.18
CA VAL A 286 -1.96 -1.41 -16.93
C VAL A 286 -0.46 -1.14 -17.11
N VAL A 287 0.01 -1.23 -18.35
CA VAL A 287 1.39 -0.90 -18.70
C VAL A 287 1.47 0.55 -19.12
N PHE A 288 2.42 1.28 -18.55
CA PHE A 288 2.68 2.67 -18.88
C PHE A 288 3.70 2.80 -20.01
N LYS A 289 3.58 3.87 -20.79
CA LYS A 289 4.60 4.32 -21.73
C LYS A 289 5.91 4.54 -21.01
N LYS A 290 7.01 4.48 -21.76
CA LYS A 290 8.35 4.78 -21.23
C LYS A 290 8.39 6.17 -20.61
N THR A 291 8.46 6.24 -19.28
CA THR A 291 8.36 7.46 -18.48
C THR A 291 9.32 7.43 -17.29
N LYS A 292 9.60 8.61 -16.71
CA LYS A 292 10.28 8.74 -15.41
C LYS A 292 9.30 8.89 -14.25
N SER A 293 8.04 9.21 -14.52
CA SER A 293 7.07 9.45 -13.47
C SER A 293 5.66 9.10 -13.93
N VAL A 294 4.84 8.64 -13.00
CA VAL A 294 3.41 8.42 -13.21
C VAL A 294 2.67 8.56 -11.90
N SER A 295 1.46 9.13 -11.98
CA SER A 295 0.54 9.24 -10.86
C SER A 295 -0.77 8.57 -11.22
N TYR A 296 -1.30 7.75 -10.32
CA TYR A 296 -2.55 7.04 -10.51
C TYR A 296 -3.26 6.83 -9.17
N TYR A 297 -4.48 6.28 -9.19
CA TYR A 297 -5.24 5.98 -7.99
C TYR A 297 -5.70 4.53 -8.01
N PHE A 298 -5.84 3.92 -6.84
CA PHE A 298 -6.51 2.63 -6.68
C PHE A 298 -7.51 2.68 -5.53
N LEU A 299 -8.51 1.80 -5.56
CA LEU A 299 -9.43 1.62 -4.44
C LEU A 299 -10.00 0.20 -4.39
N GLY A 300 -10.27 -0.29 -3.18
CA GLY A 300 -11.12 -1.45 -2.90
C GLY A 300 -12.45 -1.03 -2.28
N ALA A 301 -13.51 -1.80 -2.47
CA ALA A 301 -14.83 -1.59 -1.85
C ALA A 301 -15.45 -2.92 -1.45
N TRP A 302 -15.46 -3.22 -0.15
CA TRP A 302 -16.00 -4.49 0.37
C TRP A 302 -17.45 -4.32 0.82
N CYS A 303 -18.30 -5.31 0.53
CA CYS A 303 -19.73 -5.21 0.82
C CYS A 303 -20.08 -5.16 2.33
N GLN A 304 -19.17 -5.56 3.22
CA GLN A 304 -19.39 -5.49 4.68
C GLN A 304 -18.94 -4.14 5.29
N GLU A 305 -18.40 -3.22 4.48
CA GLU A 305 -18.12 -1.87 4.92
C GLU A 305 -19.39 -1.15 5.38
N PRO A 306 -19.39 -0.44 6.53
CA PRO A 306 -20.54 0.34 6.97
C PRO A 306 -20.97 1.36 5.91
N ASN A 307 -22.24 1.25 5.46
CA ASN A 307 -22.78 2.07 4.37
C ASN A 307 -21.97 1.96 3.07
N GLY A 308 -21.38 0.79 2.81
CA GLY A 308 -20.54 0.50 1.66
C GLY A 308 -21.29 0.30 0.34
N LEU A 309 -20.51 -0.01 -0.70
CA LEU A 309 -21.00 -0.34 -2.04
C LEU A 309 -21.31 -1.84 -2.11
N THR A 310 -22.59 -2.20 -1.99
CA THR A 310 -23.02 -3.61 -1.82
C THR A 310 -23.48 -4.28 -3.11
N THR A 311 -23.65 -3.51 -4.19
CA THR A 311 -24.05 -4.03 -5.51
C THR A 311 -23.07 -3.61 -6.61
N GLU A 312 -22.97 -4.42 -7.65
CA GLU A 312 -22.14 -4.14 -8.84
C GLU A 312 -22.50 -2.80 -9.48
N GLU A 313 -23.80 -2.52 -9.61
CA GLU A 313 -24.30 -1.25 -10.15
C GLU A 313 -23.83 -0.06 -9.30
N SER A 314 -24.01 -0.13 -7.97
CA SER A 314 -23.59 0.95 -7.07
C SER A 314 -22.08 1.20 -7.13
N PHE A 315 -21.30 0.13 -7.26
CA PHE A 315 -19.84 0.21 -7.39
C PHE A 315 -19.44 0.93 -8.68
N TYR A 316 -19.98 0.54 -9.83
CA TYR A 316 -19.61 1.20 -11.09
C TYR A 316 -20.14 2.63 -11.19
N GLN A 317 -21.32 2.93 -10.65
CA GLN A 317 -21.80 4.31 -10.56
C GLN A 317 -20.86 5.18 -9.72
N ASP A 318 -20.28 4.64 -8.65
CA ASP A 318 -19.27 5.34 -7.84
C ASP A 318 -17.96 5.58 -8.63
N LEU A 319 -17.50 4.59 -9.41
CA LEU A 319 -16.32 4.77 -10.28
C LEU A 319 -16.55 5.81 -11.37
N ASP A 320 -17.74 5.83 -11.97
CA ASP A 320 -18.07 6.79 -13.03
C ASP A 320 -18.14 8.23 -12.46
N LYS A 321 -18.67 8.42 -11.25
CA LYS A 321 -18.59 9.72 -10.54
C LYS A 321 -17.15 10.16 -10.28
N LYS A 322 -16.26 9.23 -9.91
CA LYS A 322 -14.83 9.51 -9.75
C LYS A 322 -14.17 9.91 -11.06
N LEU A 323 -14.53 9.26 -12.18
CA LEU A 323 -14.10 9.71 -13.50
C LEU A 323 -14.59 11.13 -13.81
N GLU A 324 -15.81 11.52 -13.46
CA GLU A 324 -16.30 12.89 -13.65
C GLU A 324 -15.54 13.92 -12.80
N ILE A 325 -15.10 13.56 -11.59
CA ILE A 325 -14.25 14.40 -10.75
C ILE A 325 -12.87 14.56 -11.40
N LEU A 326 -12.26 13.47 -11.86
CA LEU A 326 -10.99 13.50 -12.60
C LEU A 326 -11.09 14.30 -13.90
N ASP A 327 -12.21 14.19 -14.61
CA ASP A 327 -12.50 14.93 -15.85
C ASP A 327 -12.44 16.45 -15.63
N LYS A 328 -12.98 16.91 -14.50
CA LYS A 328 -13.05 18.33 -14.12
C LYS A 328 -11.77 18.85 -13.47
N ASN A 329 -11.19 18.06 -12.57
CA ASN A 329 -10.19 18.55 -11.62
C ASN A 329 -8.79 17.94 -11.85
N ASN A 330 -8.67 16.89 -12.68
CA ASN A 330 -7.45 16.10 -12.87
C ASN A 330 -6.92 15.44 -11.57
N GLN A 331 -7.74 15.36 -10.52
CA GLN A 331 -7.43 14.77 -9.22
C GLN A 331 -8.73 14.36 -8.49
N LEU A 332 -8.67 13.36 -7.60
CA LEU A 332 -9.80 12.89 -6.78
C LEU A 332 -9.93 13.57 -5.40
#